data_AF-A0A654GAD8-F1
#
_entry.id   AF-A0A654GAD8-F1
#
_cell.length_a   1.000
_cell.length_b   1.000
_cell.length_c   1.000
_cell.angle_alpha   90.00
_cell.angle_beta   90.00
_cell.angle_gamma   90.00
#
_symmetry.space_group_name_H-M   'P 1'
#
loop_
_entity.id
_entity.type
_entity.pdbx_description
1 polymer ?
#
loop_
_entity_poly.entity_id
_entity_poly.type
_entity_poly.pdbx_seq_one_letter_code
_entity_poly.pdbx_strand_id
1 'polypeptide(L)'
;MGSKTILSVILIVSLCVAIFVTQGVAHMQTPPTTVPGLFPPGLPIDLVKCWSSLFNVEGCVLEIAKSIFSGKFENVEAACCKAFSTLDANCWPHMFPLNPFFPPLLKDSCARIVPNSPTHN
;
A
#
# COMPACT_ATOMS: atom_id res chain seq x y z
N MET A 1 -39.05 -15.89 -9.35
CA MET A 1 -37.99 -15.45 -10.28
C MET A 1 -36.74 -15.02 -9.50
N GLY A 2 -36.20 -15.90 -8.62
CA GLY A 2 -35.13 -15.52 -7.69
C GLY A 2 -34.04 -16.58 -7.50
N SER A 3 -34.39 -17.87 -7.53
CA SER A 3 -33.42 -18.98 -7.36
C SER A 3 -32.38 -19.04 -8.49
N LYS A 4 -32.78 -18.80 -9.75
CA LYS A 4 -31.86 -18.80 -10.91
C LYS A 4 -30.82 -17.67 -10.83
N THR A 5 -31.23 -16.50 -10.35
CA THR A 5 -30.34 -15.34 -10.17
C THR A 5 -29.39 -15.55 -9.01
N ILE A 6 -29.87 -16.10 -7.88
CA ILE A 6 -29.03 -16.43 -6.73
C ILE A 6 -28.00 -17.49 -7.09
N LEU A 7 -28.41 -18.56 -7.79
CA LEU A 7 -27.50 -19.60 -8.26
C LEU A 7 -26.44 -19.03 -9.21
N SER A 8 -26.83 -18.14 -10.12
CA SER A 8 -25.90 -17.47 -11.03
C SER A 8 -24.87 -16.61 -10.28
N VAL A 9 -25.29 -15.85 -9.28
CA VAL A 9 -24.38 -15.03 -8.47
C VAL A 9 -23.40 -15.90 -7.69
N ILE A 10 -23.87 -17.00 -7.09
CA ILE A 10 -23.02 -17.94 -6.36
C ILE A 10 -21.97 -18.58 -7.30
N LEU A 11 -22.38 -18.98 -8.50
CA LEU A 11 -21.45 -19.54 -9.50
C LEU A 11 -20.40 -18.52 -9.93
N ILE A 12 -20.78 -17.26 -10.18
CA ILE A 12 -19.84 -16.20 -10.53
C ILE A 12 -18.83 -15.97 -9.41
N VAL A 13 -19.30 -15.83 -8.15
CA VAL A 13 -18.42 -15.64 -6.99
C VAL A 13 -17.46 -16.82 -6.80
N SER A 14 -17.95 -18.05 -6.96
CA SER A 14 -17.11 -19.25 -6.85
C SER A 14 -16.02 -19.32 -7.93
N LEU A 15 -16.34 -18.94 -9.18
CA LEU A 15 -15.34 -18.86 -10.25
C LEU A 15 -14.30 -17.77 -9.94
N CYS A 16 -14.72 -16.60 -9.47
CA CYS A 16 -13.81 -15.51 -9.12
C CYS A 16 -12.81 -15.95 -8.05
N VAL A 17 -13.28 -16.59 -6.97
CA VAL A 17 -12.40 -17.09 -5.89
C VAL A 17 -11.40 -18.11 -6.42
N ALA A 18 -11.82 -19.05 -7.27
CA ALA A 18 -10.91 -20.04 -7.85
C ALA A 18 -9.82 -19.41 -8.72
N ILE A 19 -10.14 -18.36 -9.50
CA ILE A 19 -9.19 -17.61 -10.33
C ILE A 19 -8.18 -16.86 -9.46
N PHE A 20 -8.63 -16.17 -8.39
CA PHE A 20 -7.71 -15.48 -7.47
C PHE A 20 -6.77 -16.45 -6.75
N VAL A 21 -7.26 -17.65 -6.37
CA VAL A 21 -6.44 -18.68 -5.73
C VAL A 21 -5.43 -19.29 -6.71
N THR A 22 -5.82 -19.58 -7.96
CA THR A 22 -4.87 -20.13 -8.95
C THR A 22 -3.81 -19.11 -9.38
N GLN A 23 -4.16 -17.83 -9.50
CA GLN A 23 -3.19 -16.75 -9.72
C GLN A 23 -2.22 -16.61 -8.54
N GLY A 24 -2.68 -16.80 -7.31
CA GLY A 24 -1.81 -16.80 -6.11
C GLY A 24 -0.78 -17.93 -6.06
N VAL A 25 -1.10 -19.12 -6.59
CA VAL A 25 -0.18 -20.27 -6.62
C VAL A 25 0.77 -20.22 -7.83
N ALA A 26 0.29 -19.76 -9.01
CA ALA A 26 1.12 -19.66 -10.22
C ALA A 26 2.09 -18.46 -10.20
N HIS A 27 1.80 -17.41 -9.43
CA HIS A 27 2.69 -16.24 -9.32
C HIS A 27 4.00 -16.55 -8.58
N MET A 28 4.10 -17.67 -7.85
CA MET A 28 5.39 -18.11 -7.30
C MET A 28 6.37 -18.64 -8.37
N GLN A 29 5.95 -18.89 -9.62
CA GLN A 29 6.78 -19.62 -10.60
C GLN A 29 6.94 -18.99 -11.99
N THR A 30 6.51 -17.75 -12.26
CA THR A 30 6.73 -17.15 -13.61
C THR A 30 7.27 -15.71 -13.61
N PRO A 31 8.05 -15.33 -14.65
CA PRO A 31 9.00 -14.21 -14.66
C PRO A 31 8.32 -12.84 -14.56
N PRO A 32 9.06 -11.76 -14.24
CA PRO A 32 8.48 -10.49 -13.85
C PRO A 32 7.61 -9.91 -14.96
N THR A 33 6.37 -9.63 -14.61
CA THR A 33 5.38 -8.89 -15.37
C THR A 33 5.92 -7.48 -15.62
N THR A 34 6.62 -7.29 -16.74
CA THR A 34 7.05 -5.99 -17.25
C THR A 34 5.86 -5.32 -17.93
N VAL A 35 5.01 -4.66 -17.15
CA VAL A 35 4.11 -3.63 -17.69
C VAL A 35 4.97 -2.40 -18.00
N PRO A 36 5.19 -2.04 -19.29
CA PRO A 36 6.06 -0.93 -19.65
C PRO A 36 5.53 0.36 -19.03
N GLY A 37 6.36 1.01 -18.20
CA GLY A 37 6.06 2.30 -17.59
C GLY A 37 5.42 2.28 -16.19
N LEU A 38 4.96 1.13 -15.70
CA LEU A 38 4.36 1.00 -14.36
C LEU A 38 5.34 0.44 -13.32
N PHE A 39 6.30 -0.38 -13.77
CA PHE A 39 7.34 -0.94 -12.91
C PHE A 39 8.70 -0.81 -13.60
N PRO A 40 9.68 -0.12 -12.99
CA PRO A 40 11.03 -0.05 -13.55
C PRO A 40 11.69 -1.45 -13.57
N PRO A 41 12.51 -1.76 -14.58
CA PRO A 41 13.16 -3.07 -14.70
C PRO A 41 14.20 -3.26 -13.58
N GLY A 42 13.99 -4.24 -12.69
CA GLY A 42 14.94 -4.61 -11.64
C GLY A 42 14.35 -5.07 -10.30
N LEU A 43 13.32 -5.94 -10.27
CA LEU A 43 12.69 -6.37 -9.01
C LEU A 43 13.42 -7.55 -8.34
N PRO A 44 14.16 -7.25 -7.25
CA PRO A 44 14.01 -8.01 -6.02
C PRO A 44 13.85 -7.03 -4.84
N ILE A 45 13.03 -5.98 -4.97
CA ILE A 45 12.61 -5.23 -3.79
C ILE A 45 11.47 -5.99 -3.14
N ASP A 46 11.73 -6.40 -1.90
CA ASP A 46 10.77 -7.07 -1.05
C ASP A 46 9.71 -6.04 -0.62
N LEU A 47 8.66 -5.90 -1.43
CA LEU A 47 7.59 -4.94 -1.20
C LEU A 47 6.95 -5.16 0.18
N VAL A 48 6.86 -6.42 0.63
CA VAL A 48 6.38 -6.76 1.97
C VAL A 48 7.24 -6.08 3.04
N LYS A 49 8.56 -6.06 2.85
CA LYS A 49 9.48 -5.34 3.74
C LYS A 49 9.24 -3.83 3.73
N CYS A 50 8.98 -3.24 2.57
CA CYS A 50 8.65 -1.81 2.46
C CYS A 50 7.35 -1.42 3.17
N TRP A 51 6.35 -2.30 3.20
CA TRP A 51 5.10 -2.03 3.92
C TRP A 51 5.11 -2.49 5.38
N SER A 52 6.07 -3.34 5.78
CA SER A 52 6.10 -3.97 7.12
C SER A 52 6.05 -2.96 8.28
N SER A 53 6.78 -1.85 8.18
CA SER A 53 6.79 -0.81 9.22
C SER A 53 5.41 -0.14 9.37
N LEU A 54 4.68 0.03 8.27
CA LEU A 54 3.32 0.59 8.28
C LEU A 54 2.31 -0.40 8.85
N PHE A 55 2.43 -1.70 8.54
CA PHE A 55 1.55 -2.73 9.10
C PHE A 55 1.74 -2.94 10.60
N ASN A 56 2.92 -2.65 11.13
CA ASN A 56 3.16 -2.69 12.58
C ASN A 56 2.42 -1.59 13.36
N VAL A 57 1.93 -0.55 12.67
CA VAL A 57 1.08 0.49 13.26
C VAL A 57 -0.35 0.24 12.82
N GLU A 58 -1.19 -0.12 13.77
CA GLU A 58 -2.62 -0.36 13.52
C GLU A 58 -3.25 0.86 12.84
N GLY A 59 -4.01 0.63 11.76
CA GLY A 59 -4.68 1.69 11.02
C GLY A 59 -3.81 2.55 10.10
N CYS A 60 -2.47 2.53 10.22
CA CYS A 60 -1.61 3.45 9.47
C CYS A 60 -1.74 3.31 7.94
N VAL A 61 -1.83 2.08 7.42
CA VAL A 61 -2.06 1.85 5.99
C VAL A 61 -3.40 2.44 5.54
N LEU A 62 -4.44 2.35 6.38
CA LEU A 62 -5.75 2.92 6.09
C LEU A 62 -5.74 4.45 6.15
N GLU A 63 -5.01 5.05 7.09
CA GLU A 63 -4.81 6.50 7.17
C GLU A 63 -4.09 7.04 5.94
N ILE A 64 -3.03 6.35 5.51
CA ILE A 64 -2.30 6.69 4.27
C ILE A 64 -3.23 6.58 3.08
N ALA A 65 -3.96 5.46 2.93
CA ALA A 65 -4.90 5.28 1.83
C ALA A 65 -5.96 6.39 1.80
N LYS A 66 -6.58 6.70 2.95
CA LYS A 66 -7.53 7.81 3.07
C LYS A 66 -6.91 9.15 2.70
N SER A 67 -5.65 9.37 3.06
CA SER A 67 -4.93 10.61 2.74
C SER A 67 -4.65 10.73 1.24
N ILE A 68 -4.33 9.62 0.56
CA ILE A 68 -4.18 9.58 -0.91
C ILE A 68 -5.50 9.96 -1.58
N PHE A 69 -6.61 9.33 -1.19
CA PHE A 69 -7.92 9.54 -1.83
C PHE A 69 -8.53 10.91 -1.50
N SER A 70 -8.31 11.40 -0.27
CA SER A 70 -8.91 12.67 0.18
C SER A 70 -8.02 13.88 -0.12
N GLY A 71 -6.72 13.66 -0.38
CA GLY A 71 -5.71 14.72 -0.47
C GLY A 71 -5.46 15.47 0.85
N LYS A 72 -5.93 14.92 1.98
CA LYS A 72 -5.85 15.53 3.31
C LYS A 72 -5.03 14.65 4.24
N PHE A 73 -4.13 15.26 5.00
CA PHE A 73 -3.20 14.56 5.90
C PHE A 73 -3.54 14.71 7.38
N GLU A 74 -4.65 15.39 7.71
CA GLU A 74 -5.06 15.68 9.10
C GLU A 74 -5.39 14.44 9.93
N ASN A 75 -5.71 13.33 9.25
CA ASN A 75 -6.09 12.07 9.89
C ASN A 75 -4.91 11.11 10.06
N VAL A 76 -3.68 11.51 9.73
CA VAL A 76 -2.51 10.66 9.90
C VAL A 76 -1.97 10.86 11.32
N GLU A 77 -2.02 9.81 12.12
CA GLU A 77 -1.55 9.86 13.49
C GLU A 77 -0.02 9.94 13.59
N ALA A 78 0.48 10.49 14.71
CA ALA A 78 1.91 10.65 14.96
C ALA A 78 2.68 9.32 14.89
N ALA A 79 2.06 8.22 15.34
CA ALA A 79 2.64 6.88 15.25
C ALA A 79 2.81 6.43 13.79
N CYS A 80 1.80 6.66 12.94
CA CYS A 80 1.87 6.37 11.52
C CYS A 80 2.92 7.25 10.82
N CYS A 81 2.95 8.55 11.13
CA CYS A 81 3.97 9.47 10.63
C CYS A 81 5.39 9.05 11.00
N LYS A 82 5.60 8.55 12.23
CA LYS A 82 6.89 8.01 12.67
C LYS A 82 7.28 6.78 11.85
N ALA A 83 6.37 5.81 11.70
CA ALA A 83 6.63 4.61 10.90
C ALA A 83 6.94 4.97 9.43
N PHE A 84 6.14 5.85 8.83
CA PHE A 84 6.34 6.35 7.47
C PHE A 84 7.69 7.02 7.27
N SER A 85 8.14 7.82 8.25
CA SER A 85 9.42 8.52 8.20
C SER A 85 10.63 7.59 8.28
N THR A 86 10.46 6.37 8.80
CA THR A 86 11.53 5.34 8.87
C THR A 86 11.65 4.48 7.61
N LEU A 87 10.75 4.66 6.64
CA LEU A 87 10.80 3.90 5.40
C LEU A 87 12.00 4.29 4.54
N ASP A 88 12.62 3.29 3.94
CA ASP A 88 13.74 3.48 3.03
C ASP A 88 13.30 4.27 1.79
N ALA A 89 14.15 5.19 1.32
CA ALA A 89 13.82 6.01 0.15
C ALA A 89 13.59 5.19 -1.13
N ASN A 90 14.22 4.01 -1.22
CA ASN A 90 14.05 3.08 -2.33
C ASN A 90 12.66 2.42 -2.33
N CYS A 91 11.89 2.50 -1.24
CA CYS A 91 10.54 1.95 -1.20
C CYS A 91 9.52 2.84 -1.92
N TRP A 92 9.72 4.16 -1.95
CA TRP A 92 8.74 5.11 -2.49
C TRP A 92 8.32 4.88 -3.94
N PRO A 93 9.27 4.69 -4.89
CA PRO A 93 8.90 4.49 -6.30
C PRO A 93 8.07 3.23 -6.53
N HIS A 94 8.20 2.24 -5.65
CA HIS A 94 7.51 0.95 -5.75
C HIS A 94 6.16 0.95 -5.03
N MET A 95 6.04 1.71 -3.95
CA MET A 95 4.78 1.85 -3.20
C MET A 95 3.82 2.86 -3.85
N PHE A 96 4.36 3.91 -4.47
CA PHE A 96 3.59 5.02 -5.06
C PHE A 96 3.93 5.25 -6.55
N PRO A 97 3.84 4.24 -7.42
CA PRO A 97 4.24 4.38 -8.83
C PRO A 97 3.40 5.41 -9.59
N LEU A 98 2.14 5.59 -9.19
CA LEU A 98 1.19 6.51 -9.85
C LEU A 98 1.19 7.92 -9.23
N ASN A 99 1.84 8.14 -8.09
CA ASN A 99 1.82 9.42 -7.39
C ASN A 99 3.15 9.71 -6.69
N PRO A 100 4.19 10.13 -7.43
CA PRO A 100 5.52 10.40 -6.88
C PRO A 100 5.56 11.61 -5.93
N PHE A 101 4.53 12.47 -5.94
CA PHE A 101 4.45 13.64 -5.07
C PHE A 101 3.87 13.33 -3.69
N PHE A 102 3.18 12.21 -3.53
CA PHE A 102 2.55 11.86 -2.25
C PHE A 102 3.58 11.66 -1.11
N PRO A 103 4.68 10.90 -1.30
CA PRO A 103 5.62 10.68 -0.20
C PRO A 103 6.28 11.96 0.34
N PRO A 104 6.76 12.88 -0.51
CA PRO A 104 7.24 14.19 -0.05
C PRO A 104 6.18 14.98 0.73
N LEU A 105 4.95 15.05 0.23
CA LEU A 105 3.87 15.82 0.86
C LEU A 105 3.47 15.26 2.23
N LEU A 106 3.36 13.93 2.34
CA LEU A 106 3.07 13.28 3.60
C LEU A 106 4.22 13.49 4.60
N LYS A 107 5.48 13.40 4.14
CA LYS A 107 6.65 13.67 4.98
C LYS A 107 6.65 15.09 5.55
N ASP A 108 6.34 16.09 4.72
CA ASP A 108 6.24 17.50 5.16
C ASP A 108 5.08 17.71 6.14
N SER A 109 3.94 17.05 5.92
CA SER A 109 2.83 17.08 6.88
C SER A 109 3.21 16.43 8.21
N CYS A 110 3.88 15.28 8.17
CA CYS A 110 4.34 14.55 9.34
C CYS A 110 5.38 15.34 10.16
N ALA A 111 6.24 16.13 9.52
CA ALA A 111 7.20 17.00 10.20
C ALA A 111 6.53 18.07 11.08
N ARG A 112 5.25 18.42 10.81
CA ARG A 112 4.46 19.31 11.67
C ARG A 112 3.81 18.58 12.86
N ILE A 113 3.54 17.29 12.70
CA ILE A 113 2.80 16.46 13.66
C ILE A 113 3.74 15.81 14.67
N VAL A 114 4.92 15.38 14.22
CA VAL A 114 6.00 14.90 15.08
C VAL A 114 6.83 16.13 15.43
N PRO A 115 6.67 16.73 16.63
CA PRO A 115 7.65 17.70 17.07
C PRO A 115 8.99 16.96 17.08
N ASN A 116 10.05 17.58 16.57
CA ASN A 116 11.39 17.15 16.95
C ASN A 116 11.34 16.89 18.46
N SER A 117 11.63 15.66 18.88
CA SER A 117 11.84 15.34 20.29
C SER A 117 12.62 16.50 20.90
N PRO A 118 12.18 17.12 22.01
CA PRO A 118 13.05 18.04 22.71
C PRO A 118 14.32 17.26 23.02
N THR A 119 15.45 17.76 22.55
CA THR A 119 16.76 17.47 23.13
C THR A 119 16.64 17.83 24.60
N HIS A 120 16.41 16.84 25.44
CA HIS A 120 16.47 17.02 26.88
C HIS A 120 17.94 17.10 27.25
N ASN A 121 18.27 18.24 27.86
CA ASN A 121 19.54 18.63 28.45
C ASN A 121 20.18 17.52 29.30
#